data_AF-A0A7V6XQU4-F1
#
_entry.id   AF-A0A7V6XQU4-F1
#
_cell.length_a   1.000
_cell.length_b   1.000
_cell.length_c   1.000
_cell.angle_alpha   90.00
_cell.angle_beta   90.00
_cell.angle_gamma   90.00
#
_symmetry.space_group_name_H-M   'P 1'
#
loop_
_entity.id
_entity.type
_entity.pdbx_description
1 polymer ?
#
loop_
_entity_poly.entity_id
_entity_poly.type
_entity_poly.pdbx_seq_one_letter_code
_entity_poly.pdbx_strand_id
1 'polypeptide(L)' 'MENKYDATYQIGKTVVHVVAPKNVCEDERKKRLRDFHLAGWSIWNSLPREKQLEINNEEKTAGAS' A
#
# COMPACT_ATOMS: atom_id res chain seq x y z
N MET A 1 19.48 -7.33 22.58
CA MET A 1 20.06 -6.58 21.43
C MET A 1 18.91 -5.85 20.77
N GLU A 2 18.94 -4.52 20.72
CA GLU A 2 17.94 -3.75 19.97
C GLU A 2 18.16 -3.96 18.47
N ASN A 3 17.16 -4.52 17.79
CA ASN A 3 17.16 -4.59 16.33
C ASN A 3 16.96 -3.18 15.78
N LYS A 4 18.07 -2.55 15.37
CA LYS A 4 18.09 -1.16 14.84
C LYS A 4 17.27 -0.99 13.56
N TYR A 5 17.04 -2.08 12.81
CA TYR A 5 16.37 -2.09 11.52
C TYR A 5 15.31 -3.20 11.49
N ASP A 6 14.22 -2.94 10.79
CA ASP A 6 13.08 -3.85 10.61
C ASP A 6 13.41 -4.94 9.57
N ALA A 7 14.11 -4.55 8.51
CA ALA A 7 14.69 -5.48 7.53
C ALA A 7 16.02 -4.97 6.99
N THR A 8 16.84 -5.87 6.43
CA THR A 8 18.04 -5.50 5.68
C THR A 8 18.12 -6.36 4.43
N TYR A 9 18.29 -5.71 3.27
CA TYR A 9 18.42 -6.36 1.97
C TYR A 9 19.78 -6.04 1.36
N GLN A 10 20.38 -7.02 0.67
CA GLN A 10 21.59 -6.79 -0.12
C GLN A 10 21.28 -7.00 -1.60
N ILE A 11 21.58 -5.98 -2.41
CA ILE A 11 21.40 -6.00 -3.86
C ILE A 11 22.76 -5.70 -4.50
N GLY A 12 23.45 -6.74 -4.96
CA GLY A 12 24.83 -6.65 -5.44
C GLY A 12 25.77 -6.14 -4.34
N LYS A 13 26.32 -4.93 -4.54
CA LYS A 13 27.21 -4.24 -3.58
C LYS A 13 26.47 -3.26 -2.65
N THR A 14 25.16 -3.10 -2.81
CA THR A 14 24.35 -2.14 -2.04
C THR A 14 23.65 -2.85 -0.89
N VAL A 15 23.69 -2.25 0.30
CA VAL A 15 22.92 -2.70 1.48
C VAL A 15 21.81 -1.68 1.75
N VAL A 16 20.57 -2.18 1.82
CA VAL A 16 19.36 -1.41 2.10
C VAL A 16 18.89 -1.75 3.51
N HIS A 17 18.78 -0.75 4.38
CA HIS A 17 18.20 -0.91 5.72
C HIS A 17 16.78 -0.35 5.74
N VAL A 18 15.79 -1.20 6.05
CA VAL A 18 14.41 -0.77 6.26
C VAL A 18 14.24 -0.37 7.72
N VAL A 19 13.82 0.87 7.95
CA VAL A 19 13.53 1.38 9.28
C VAL A 19 12.02 1.51 9.42
N ALA A 20 11.41 0.64 10.22
CA ALA A 20 10.01 0.82 10.60
C ALA A 20 9.89 2.03 11.54
N PRO A 21 8.82 2.84 11.42
CA PRO A 21 8.54 3.88 12.39
C PRO A 21 8.40 3.26 13.78
N LYS A 22 9.11 3.82 14.77
CA LYS A 22 9.12 3.31 16.15
C LYS A 22 7.69 3.18 16.68
N ASN A 23 7.35 1.96 17.12
CA ASN A 23 6.19 1.66 17.97
C ASN A 23 4.85 2.20 17.45
N VAL A 24 4.47 1.87 16.21
CA VAL A 24 3.06 1.96 15.84
C VAL A 24 2.34 0.80 16.55
N CYS A 25 1.49 1.11 17.53
CA CYS A 25 0.63 0.10 18.16
C CYS A 25 -0.25 -0.57 17.08
N GLU A 26 -0.54 -1.85 17.26
CA GLU A 26 -1.40 -2.61 16.35
C GLU A 26 -2.75 -1.92 16.08
N ASP A 27 -3.32 -1.23 17.07
CA ASP A 27 -4.58 -0.50 16.92
C ASP A 27 -4.43 0.76 16.04
N GLU A 28 -3.34 1.49 16.19
CA GLU A 28 -2.99 2.64 15.32
C GLU A 28 -2.73 2.17 13.89
N ARG A 29 -2.03 1.03 13.73
CA ARG A 29 -1.81 0.42 12.40
C ARG A 29 -3.13 0.05 11.74
N LYS A 30 -4.01 -0.65 12.46
CA LYS A 30 -5.35 -1.03 11.96
C LYS A 30 -6.20 0.20 11.63
N LYS A 31 -6.12 1.26 12.43
CA LYS A 31 -6.82 2.53 12.17
C LYS A 31 -6.35 3.15 10.85
N ARG A 32 -5.04 3.33 10.67
CA ARG A 32 -4.48 3.88 9.43
C ARG A 32 -4.85 3.06 8.20
N LEU A 33 -4.84 1.72 8.33
CA LEU A 33 -5.23 0.83 7.24
C LEU A 33 -6.72 1.00 6.89
N ARG A 34 -7.60 1.07 7.90
CA ARG A 34 -9.02 1.37 7.68
C ARG A 34 -9.22 2.73 7.00
N ASP A 35 -8.55 3.77 7.48
CA ASP A 35 -8.66 5.12 6.93
C ASP A 35 -8.20 5.15 5.46
N PHE A 36 -7.12 4.43 5.13
CA PHE A 36 -6.63 4.28 3.77
C PHE A 36 -7.65 3.58 2.86
N HIS A 37 -8.24 2.46 3.31
CA HIS A 37 -9.28 1.77 2.56
C HIS A 37 -10.52 2.64 2.36
N LEU A 38 -10.97 3.34 3.40
CA LEU A 38 -12.12 4.24 3.34
C LEU A 38 -11.86 5.40 2.36
N ALA A 39 -10.67 5.98 2.36
CA ALA A 39 -10.28 7.02 1.41
C ALA A 39 -10.32 6.47 -0.04
N GLY A 40 -9.76 5.30 -0.27
CA GLY A 40 -9.83 4.63 -1.58
C GLY A 40 -11.26 4.38 -2.03
N TRP A 41 -12.13 3.89 -1.14
CA TRP A 41 -13.55 3.68 -1.43
C TRP A 41 -14.30 4.98 -1.68
N SER A 42 -14.01 6.03 -0.92
CA SER A 42 -14.60 7.34 -1.10
C SER A 42 -14.24 7.93 -2.46
N ILE A 43 -12.97 7.83 -2.86
CA ILE A 43 -12.50 8.27 -4.17
C ILE A 43 -13.22 7.47 -5.26
N TRP A 44 -13.24 6.14 -5.15
CA TRP A 44 -13.93 5.28 -6.11
C TRP A 44 -15.41 5.65 -6.29
N ASN A 45 -16.13 5.80 -5.17
CA ASN A 45 -17.56 6.15 -5.18
C ASN A 45 -17.82 7.58 -5.67
N SER A 46 -16.81 8.46 -5.62
CA SER A 46 -16.91 9.81 -6.19
C SER A 46 -16.78 9.83 -7.72
N LEU A 47 -16.24 8.76 -8.33
CA LEU A 47 -16.09 8.68 -9.78
C LEU A 47 -17.45 8.43 -10.45
N PRO A 48 -17.70 9.06 -11.62
CA PRO A 48 -18.81 8.67 -12.48
C PRO A 48 -18.73 7.19 -12.86
N ARG A 49 -19.88 6.54 -13.04
CA ARG A 49 -19.97 5.12 -13.41
C ARG A 49 -19.16 4.78 -14.67
N GLU A 50 -19.11 5.69 -15.64
CA GLU A 50 -18.34 5.52 -16.87
C GLU A 50 -16.84 5.39 -16.59
N LYS A 51 -16.30 6.24 -15.70
CA LYS A 51 -14.89 6.17 -15.27
C LYS A 51 -14.59 4.92 -14.45
N GLN A 52 -15.52 4.47 -13.62
CA GLN A 52 -15.38 3.20 -12.92
C GLN A 52 -15.29 2.02 -13.90
N LEU A 53 -16.11 2.03 -14.96
CA LEU A 53 -16.11 0.97 -15.98
C LEU A 53 -14.84 0.99 -16.83
N GLU A 54 -14.34 2.18 -17.21
CA GLU A 54 -13.08 2.37 -17.93
C GLU A 54 -11.92 1.74 -17.16
N ILE A 55 -11.72 2.14 -15.89
CA ILE A 55 -10.66 1.60 -15.01
C ILE A 55 -10.78 0.08 -14.85
N ASN A 56 -11.99 -0.44 -14.63
CA ASN A 56 -12.20 -1.88 -14.47
C ASN A 56 -11.91 -2.68 -15.75
N ASN A 57 -12.06 -2.07 -16.93
CA ASN A 57 -11.78 -2.73 -18.20
C ASN A 57 -10.30 -2.68 -18.57
N GLU A 58 -9.59 -1.60 -18.24
CA GLU A 58 -8.12 -1.49 -18.39
C GLU A 58 -7.40 -2.60 -17.62
N GLU A 59 -7.81 -2.86 -16.37
CA GLU A 59 -7.28 -3.95 -15.54
C GLU A 59 -7.51 -5.34 -16.17
N LYS A 60 -8.68 -5.57 -16.78
CA LYS A 60 -8.99 -6.84 -17.46
C LYS A 60 -8.12 -7.06 -18.70
N THR A 61 -7.75 -6.00 -19.39
CA THR A 61 -6.87 -6.10 -20.58
C THR A 61 -5.40 -6.26 -20.21
N ALA A 62 -4.95 -5.68 -19.09
CA ALA A 62 -3.56 -5.80 -18.62
C ALA A 62 -3.20 -7.19 -18.07
N GLY A 63 -4.18 -7.94 -17.54
CA GLY A 63 -3.99 -9.31 -17.05
C GLY A 63 -4.08 -10.42 -18.12
N ALA A 64 -4.32 -10.06 -19.38
CA ALA A 64 -4.53 -11.01 -20.49
C ALA A 64 -3.38 -11.03 -21.53
N SER A 65 -2.22 -10.46 -21.21
CA SER A 65 -1.01 -10.44 -22.05
C SER A 65 0.10 -11.33 -21.50
#